data_AF-A0A5C5ZUI9-F1
#
_entry.id   AF-A0A5C5ZUI9-F1
#
_cell.length_a   1.000
_cell.length_b   1.000
_cell.length_c   1.000
_cell.angle_alpha   90.00
_cell.angle_beta   90.00
_cell.angle_gamma   90.00
#
_symmetry.space_group_name_H-M   'P 1'
#
loop_
_entity.id
_entity.type
_entity.pdbx_description
1 polymer ?
#
loop_
_entity_poly.entity_id
_entity_poly.type
_entity_poly.pdbx_seq_one_letter_code
_entity_poly.pdbx_strand_id
1 'polypeptide(L)'
;MAFHFSQLFWGLLLVILDFSLNGFDLLVDGVGYLIVAAGCSGLSPLSTKFITAGMLCFVLTMLWLFGFAVHGALAVPYGLVTMVVGCAMMWHLLGGIGEFAMSRQRQDLADRASNRRVVYVAIMVGAALFELAMQGSHTAGPLAFILILGLVLGMLVQIVMILHLIHRVRDELAM
;
A
#
# COMPACT_ATOMS: atom_id res chain seq x y z
N MET A 1 1.58 -13.42 17.23
CA MET A 1 2.67 -12.89 16.37
C MET A 1 2.49 -13.31 14.92
N ALA A 2 2.73 -14.57 14.54
CA ALA A 2 2.54 -15.04 13.15
C ALA A 2 1.12 -14.77 12.60
N PHE A 3 0.09 -14.92 13.45
CA PHE A 3 -1.29 -14.56 13.10
C PHE A 3 -1.46 -13.10 12.66
N HIS A 4 -0.79 -12.14 13.33
CA HIS A 4 -0.90 -10.72 12.98
C HIS A 4 -0.20 -10.39 11.67
N PHE A 5 0.91 -11.07 11.35
CA PHE A 5 1.52 -10.98 10.03
C PHE A 5 0.66 -11.61 8.93
N SER A 6 -0.07 -12.69 9.24
CA SER A 6 -1.09 -13.22 8.33
C SER A 6 -2.22 -12.20 8.09
N GLN A 7 -2.67 -11.47 9.13
CA GLN A 7 -3.62 -10.38 8.97
C GLN A 7 -3.07 -9.29 8.04
N LEU A 8 -1.81 -8.86 8.23
CA LEU A 8 -1.18 -7.92 7.30
C LEU A 8 -1.15 -8.43 5.86
N PHE A 9 -0.74 -9.68 5.65
CA PHE A 9 -0.67 -10.30 4.32
C PHE A 9 -2.03 -10.33 3.64
N TRP A 10 -3.05 -10.88 4.30
CA TRP A 10 -4.39 -11.02 3.74
C TRP A 10 -5.07 -9.66 3.57
N GLY A 11 -4.90 -8.74 4.53
CA GLY A 11 -5.46 -7.40 4.43
C GLY A 11 -4.88 -6.63 3.24
N LEU A 12 -3.55 -6.65 3.05
CA LEU A 12 -2.93 -6.05 1.87
C LEU A 12 -3.34 -6.74 0.58
N LEU A 13 -3.39 -8.07 0.57
CA LEU A 13 -3.81 -8.82 -0.61
C LEU A 13 -5.23 -8.43 -1.04
N LEU A 14 -6.13 -8.21 -0.08
CA LEU A 14 -7.49 -7.73 -0.35
C LEU A 14 -7.51 -6.31 -0.91
N VAL A 15 -6.78 -5.37 -0.29
CA VAL A 15 -6.66 -3.98 -0.81
C VAL A 15 -6.06 -3.92 -2.22
N ILE A 16 -5.20 -4.87 -2.57
CA ILE A 16 -4.52 -4.92 -3.87
C ILE A 16 -5.40 -5.60 -4.92
N LEU A 17 -6.05 -6.69 -4.54
CA LEU A 17 -7.04 -7.35 -5.36
C LEU A 17 -8.34 -6.55 -5.25
N ASP A 18 -8.29 -5.32 -5.74
CA ASP A 18 -9.44 -4.46 -5.94
C ASP A 18 -10.40 -5.18 -6.89
N PHE A 19 -11.32 -5.95 -6.31
CA PHE A 19 -12.32 -6.70 -7.03
C PHE A 19 -13.44 -5.74 -7.39
N SER A 20 -13.28 -5.00 -8.48
CA SER A 20 -14.39 -4.21 -9.04
C SER A 20 -15.25 -5.08 -9.96
N LEU A 21 -16.50 -5.32 -9.55
CA LEU A 21 -17.50 -6.01 -10.38
C LEU A 21 -18.46 -4.93 -10.92
N ASN A 22 -18.49 -4.75 -12.24
CA ASN A 22 -19.33 -3.75 -12.93
C ASN A 22 -19.10 -2.29 -12.47
N GLY A 23 -17.86 -1.91 -12.13
CA GLY A 23 -17.54 -0.54 -11.68
C GLY A 23 -18.03 -0.22 -10.27
N PHE A 24 -18.50 -1.22 -9.54
CA PHE A 24 -18.63 -1.16 -8.09
C PHE A 24 -17.35 -1.73 -7.49
N ASP A 25 -16.52 -0.87 -6.91
CA ASP A 25 -15.42 -1.29 -6.03
C ASP A 25 -16.08 -1.95 -4.82
N LEU A 26 -15.99 -3.27 -4.76
CA LEU A 26 -16.60 -4.06 -3.71
C LEU A 26 -15.95 -3.63 -2.37
N LEU A 27 -16.70 -3.73 -1.27
CA LEU A 27 -16.31 -3.46 0.13
C LEU A 27 -14.93 -3.99 0.60
N VAL A 28 -14.26 -4.78 -0.23
CA VAL A 28 -12.99 -5.46 -0.01
C VAL A 28 -11.88 -4.48 0.38
N ASP A 29 -11.82 -3.27 -0.18
CA ASP A 29 -10.75 -2.31 0.14
C ASP A 29 -10.87 -1.77 1.57
N GLY A 30 -12.06 -1.28 1.94
CA GLY A 30 -12.33 -0.84 3.30
C GLY A 30 -12.11 -1.96 4.32
N VAL A 31 -12.58 -3.18 4.02
CA VAL A 31 -12.36 -4.35 4.86
C VAL A 31 -10.88 -4.74 4.94
N GLY A 32 -10.16 -4.65 3.81
CA GLY A 32 -8.74 -4.94 3.72
C GLY A 32 -7.92 -4.01 4.61
N TYR A 33 -8.18 -2.70 4.58
CA TYR A 33 -7.54 -1.74 5.49
C TYR A 33 -7.86 -2.03 6.96
N LEU A 34 -9.10 -2.42 7.30
CA LEU A 34 -9.44 -2.81 8.67
C LEU A 34 -8.68 -4.05 9.14
N ILE A 35 -8.50 -5.04 8.26
CA ILE A 35 -7.71 -6.25 8.56
C ILE A 35 -6.22 -5.87 8.75
N VAL A 36 -5.66 -5.00 7.90
CA VAL A 36 -4.30 -4.48 8.09
C VAL A 36 -4.18 -3.73 9.42
N ALA A 37 -5.17 -2.90 9.78
CA ALA A 37 -5.19 -2.17 11.04
C ALA A 37 -5.20 -3.12 12.26
N ALA A 38 -5.99 -4.20 12.20
CA ALA A 38 -6.01 -5.23 13.23
C ALA A 38 -4.65 -5.94 13.37
N GLY A 39 -4.00 -6.26 12.25
CA GLY A 39 -2.64 -6.82 12.25
C GLY A 39 -1.61 -5.86 12.86
N CYS A 40 -1.65 -4.58 12.47
CA CYS A 40 -0.82 -3.51 13.03
C CYS A 40 -1.00 -3.34 14.54
N SER A 41 -2.24 -3.41 15.05
CA SER A 41 -2.52 -3.33 16.49
C SER A 41 -1.82 -4.44 17.26
N GLY A 42 -1.89 -5.68 16.77
CA GLY A 42 -1.21 -6.83 17.37
C GLY A 42 0.33 -6.78 17.26
N LEU A 43 0.87 -6.00 16.33
CA LEU A 43 2.32 -5.80 16.14
C LEU A 43 2.85 -4.52 16.80
N SER A 44 1.97 -3.69 17.37
CA SER A 44 2.35 -2.46 18.06
C SER A 44 3.41 -2.61 19.15
N PRO A 45 3.52 -3.74 19.89
CA PRO A 45 4.60 -3.90 20.88
C PRO A 45 6.01 -4.01 20.25
N LEU A 46 6.11 -4.27 18.94
CA LEU A 46 7.38 -4.48 18.24
C LEU A 46 7.96 -3.19 17.66
N SER A 47 7.09 -2.28 17.23
CA SER A 47 7.48 -0.99 16.66
C SER A 47 6.32 -0.01 16.73
N THR A 48 6.62 1.23 17.13
CA THR A 48 5.66 2.34 17.12
C THR A 48 5.14 2.65 15.72
N LYS A 49 5.88 2.29 14.67
CA LYS A 49 5.46 2.51 13.28
C LYS A 49 4.22 1.70 12.92
N PHE A 50 4.00 0.54 13.54
CA PHE A 50 2.76 -0.22 13.32
C PHE A 50 1.54 0.51 13.87
N ILE A 51 1.67 1.26 14.97
CA ILE A 51 0.59 2.09 15.50
C ILE A 51 0.20 3.16 14.47
N THR A 52 1.19 3.85 13.91
CA THR A 52 0.95 4.87 12.87
C THR A 52 0.35 4.26 11.61
N ALA A 53 0.87 3.12 11.13
CA ALA A 53 0.34 2.43 9.97
C ALA A 53 -1.12 2.00 10.18
N GLY A 54 -1.45 1.47 11.37
CA GLY A 54 -2.83 1.10 11.72
C GLY A 54 -3.78 2.29 11.78
N MET A 55 -3.34 3.43 12.33
CA MET A 55 -4.13 4.67 12.32
C MET A 55 -4.38 5.15 10.89
N LEU A 56 -3.37 5.11 10.02
CA LEU A 56 -3.50 5.51 8.61
C LEU A 56 -4.43 4.55 7.84
N CYS A 57 -4.45 3.25 8.15
CA CYS A 57 -5.43 2.31 7.61
C CYS A 57 -6.87 2.69 7.98
N PHE A 58 -7.10 3.13 9.23
CA PHE A 58 -8.42 3.62 9.64
C PHE A 58 -8.81 4.89 8.88
N VAL A 59 -7.87 5.83 8.70
CA VAL A 59 -8.09 7.03 7.87
C VAL A 59 -8.43 6.65 6.43
N LEU A 60 -7.70 5.71 5.82
CA LEU A 60 -7.99 5.22 4.47
C LEU A 60 -9.37 4.55 4.37
N THR A 61 -9.76 3.80 5.39
CA THR A 61 -11.11 3.20 5.47
C THR A 61 -12.19 4.29 5.49
N MET A 62 -11.98 5.36 6.25
CA MET A 62 -12.91 6.50 6.29
C MET A 62 -12.92 7.26 4.97
N LEU A 63 -11.75 7.51 4.37
CA LEU A 63 -11.66 8.14 3.05
C LEU A 63 -12.44 7.31 2.02
N TRP A 64 -12.20 6.00 1.95
CA TRP A 64 -12.92 5.07 1.08
C TRP A 64 -14.45 5.21 1.22
N LEU A 65 -14.98 5.30 2.45
CA LEU A 65 -16.41 5.55 2.67
C LEU A 65 -16.89 6.89 2.10
N PHE A 66 -16.08 7.94 2.19
CA PHE A 66 -16.39 9.25 1.60
C PHE A 66 -16.22 9.29 0.09
N GLY A 67 -15.40 8.41 -0.49
CA GLY A 67 -15.12 8.35 -1.92
C GLY A 67 -16.38 8.31 -2.78
N PHE A 68 -17.43 7.61 -2.33
CA PHE A 68 -18.73 7.53 -3.02
C PHE A 68 -19.46 8.87 -3.16
N ALA A 69 -19.14 9.87 -2.33
CA ALA A 69 -19.75 11.19 -2.40
C ALA A 69 -18.93 12.18 -3.24
N VAL A 70 -17.66 11.88 -3.49
CA VAL A 70 -16.73 12.82 -4.13
C VAL A 70 -16.77 12.67 -5.64
N HIS A 71 -17.20 13.73 -6.32
CA HIS A 71 -17.29 13.77 -7.79
C HIS A 71 -16.78 15.10 -8.34
N GLY A 72 -16.52 15.13 -9.65
CA GLY A 72 -16.14 16.35 -10.39
C GLY A 72 -14.80 16.93 -9.93
N ALA A 73 -14.73 18.25 -9.75
CA ALA A 73 -13.49 18.95 -9.43
C ALA A 73 -12.86 18.51 -8.09
N LEU A 74 -13.64 17.95 -7.16
CA LEU A 74 -13.13 17.45 -5.88
C LEU A 74 -12.44 16.08 -5.98
N ALA A 75 -12.62 15.34 -7.08
CA ALA A 75 -12.04 14.02 -7.25
C ALA A 75 -10.50 14.04 -7.29
N VAL A 76 -9.92 15.04 -7.95
CA VAL A 76 -8.45 15.19 -8.05
C VAL A 76 -7.77 15.42 -6.69
N PRO A 77 -8.15 16.43 -5.89
CA PRO A 77 -7.55 16.63 -4.57
C PRO A 77 -7.83 15.47 -3.61
N TYR A 78 -9.00 14.83 -3.71
CA TYR A 78 -9.31 13.64 -2.92
C TYR A 78 -8.39 12.45 -3.27
N GLY A 79 -8.16 12.21 -4.56
CA GLY A 79 -7.22 11.19 -5.03
C GLY A 79 -5.80 11.45 -4.54
N LEU A 80 -5.35 12.72 -4.58
CA LEU A 80 -4.05 13.13 -4.05
C LEU A 80 -3.92 12.86 -2.54
N VAL A 81 -4.94 13.23 -1.75
CA VAL A 81 -4.94 12.96 -0.29
C VAL A 81 -4.89 11.46 -0.02
N THR A 82 -5.72 10.67 -0.71
CA THR A 82 -5.77 9.22 -0.56
C THR A 82 -4.42 8.59 -0.91
N MET A 83 -3.79 9.03 -1.99
CA MET A 83 -2.45 8.60 -2.39
C MET A 83 -1.40 8.92 -1.33
N VAL A 84 -1.38 10.15 -0.80
CA VAL A 84 -0.41 10.57 0.22
C VAL A 84 -0.58 9.73 1.50
N VAL A 85 -1.81 9.51 1.94
CA VAL A 85 -2.11 8.68 3.12
C VAL A 85 -1.70 7.22 2.85
N GLY A 86 -1.95 6.68 1.66
CA GLY A 86 -1.52 5.33 1.25
C GLY A 86 0.00 5.16 1.25
N CYS A 87 0.72 6.15 0.71
CA CYS A 87 2.19 6.22 0.76
C CYS A 87 2.72 6.25 2.19
N ALA A 88 2.15 7.12 3.04
CA ALA A 88 2.53 7.21 4.44
C ALA A 88 2.26 5.89 5.18
N MET A 89 1.10 5.27 4.95
CA MET A 89 0.74 3.98 5.54
C MET A 89 1.77 2.92 5.16
N MET A 90 2.12 2.79 3.88
CA MET A 90 3.07 1.79 3.40
C MET A 90 4.50 2.05 3.89
N TRP A 91 4.90 3.32 3.96
CA TRP A 91 6.18 3.73 4.53
C TRP A 91 6.32 3.31 5.99
N HIS A 92 5.30 3.55 6.81
CA HIS A 92 5.29 3.16 8.21
C HIS A 92 5.19 1.64 8.38
N LEU A 93 4.36 0.97 7.58
CA LEU A 93 4.20 -0.48 7.64
C LEU A 93 5.52 -1.20 7.36
N LEU A 94 6.16 -0.91 6.21
CA LEU A 94 7.44 -1.50 5.85
C LEU A 94 8.56 -1.06 6.81
N GLY A 95 8.48 0.17 7.33
CA GLY A 95 9.39 0.64 8.36
C GLY A 95 9.29 -0.15 9.67
N GLY A 96 8.08 -0.52 10.09
CA GLY A 96 7.86 -1.38 11.27
C GLY A 96 8.37 -2.80 11.04
N ILE A 97 8.15 -3.36 9.83
CA ILE A 97 8.70 -4.66 9.43
C ILE A 97 10.23 -4.64 9.45
N GLY A 98 10.84 -3.55 8.96
CA GLY A 98 12.29 -3.37 8.97
C GLY A 98 12.86 -3.32 10.39
N GLU A 99 12.26 -2.53 11.29
CA GLU A 99 12.68 -2.47 12.70
C GLU A 99 12.53 -3.82 13.40
N PHE A 100 11.43 -4.53 13.13
CA PHE A 100 11.24 -5.88 13.65
C PHE A 100 12.34 -6.84 13.15
N ALA A 101 12.64 -6.83 11.84
CA ALA A 101 13.71 -7.67 11.28
C ALA A 101 15.09 -7.34 11.87
N MET A 102 15.40 -6.06 12.11
CA MET A 102 16.64 -5.64 12.77
C MET A 102 16.73 -6.20 14.20
N SER A 103 15.63 -6.18 14.96
CA SER A 103 15.59 -6.74 16.33
C SER A 103 15.89 -8.25 16.38
N ARG A 104 15.69 -8.95 15.25
CA ARG A 104 15.97 -10.38 15.07
C ARG A 104 17.31 -10.67 14.38
N GLN A 105 18.19 -9.67 14.26
CA GLN A 105 19.48 -9.77 13.57
C GLN A 105 19.37 -10.20 12.08
N ARG A 106 18.21 -9.98 11.45
CA ARG A 106 17.97 -10.26 10.02
C ARG A 106 18.11 -8.99 9.19
N GLN A 107 19.36 -8.52 9.07
CA GLN A 107 19.70 -7.34 8.26
C GLN A 107 19.24 -7.49 6.80
N ASP A 108 19.28 -8.71 6.25
CA ASP A 108 18.84 -8.99 4.87
C ASP A 108 17.36 -8.65 4.64
N LEU A 109 16.49 -8.88 5.63
CA LEU A 109 15.07 -8.56 5.55
C LEU A 109 14.81 -7.07 5.81
N ALA A 110 15.57 -6.46 6.72
CA ALA A 110 15.47 -5.04 7.02
C ALA A 110 15.85 -4.17 5.80
N ASP A 111 16.94 -4.52 5.12
CA ASP A 111 17.40 -3.81 3.92
C ASP A 111 16.38 -3.95 2.78
N ARG A 112 15.80 -5.14 2.62
CA ARG A 112 14.71 -5.35 1.67
C ARG A 112 13.50 -4.49 2.00
N ALA A 113 13.06 -4.43 3.26
CA ALA A 113 11.95 -3.58 3.66
C ALA A 113 12.23 -2.09 3.36
N SER A 114 13.45 -1.63 3.67
CA SER A 114 13.88 -0.24 3.42
C SER A 114 13.94 0.10 1.94
N ASN A 115 14.48 -0.79 1.10
CA ASN A 115 14.51 -0.58 -0.35
C ASN A 115 13.08 -0.56 -0.92
N ARG A 116 12.21 -1.46 -0.46
CA ARG A 116 10.84 -1.56 -0.97
C ARG A 116 10.00 -0.33 -0.64
N ARG A 117 10.14 0.28 0.56
CA ARG A 117 9.39 1.52 0.86
C ARG A 117 9.80 2.68 -0.06
N VAL A 118 11.08 2.81 -0.41
CA VAL A 118 11.56 3.87 -1.29
C VAL A 118 11.07 3.64 -2.71
N VAL A 119 11.20 2.40 -3.21
CA VAL A 119 10.70 2.04 -4.55
C VAL A 119 9.19 2.26 -4.67
N TYR A 120 8.41 1.88 -3.66
CA TYR A 120 6.96 2.11 -3.66
C TYR A 120 6.61 3.60 -3.77
N VAL A 121 7.20 4.45 -2.92
CA VAL A 121 6.95 5.90 -2.95
C VAL A 121 7.41 6.50 -4.29
N ALA A 122 8.56 6.09 -4.82
CA ALA A 122 9.06 6.57 -6.10
C ALA A 122 8.10 6.23 -7.25
N ILE A 123 7.54 5.02 -7.28
CA ILE A 123 6.54 4.61 -8.27
C ILE A 123 5.26 5.43 -8.13
N MET A 124 4.75 5.62 -6.90
CA MET A 124 3.53 6.40 -6.67
C MET A 124 3.68 7.88 -7.07
N VAL A 125 4.81 8.51 -6.71
CA VAL A 125 5.11 9.88 -7.13
C VAL A 125 5.27 9.97 -8.65
N GLY A 126 5.97 9.01 -9.26
CA GLY A 126 6.13 8.94 -10.70
C GLY A 126 4.79 8.80 -11.43
N ALA A 127 3.89 7.96 -10.92
CA ALA A 127 2.54 7.78 -11.45
C ALA A 127 1.72 9.07 -11.34
N ALA A 128 1.76 9.76 -10.20
CA ALA A 128 1.03 11.02 -10.01
C ALA A 128 1.54 12.14 -10.93
N LEU A 129 2.87 12.28 -11.06
CA LEU A 129 3.47 13.26 -11.98
C LEU A 129 3.11 12.94 -13.43
N PHE A 130 3.09 11.66 -13.79
CA PHE A 130 2.68 11.22 -15.12
C PHE A 130 1.20 11.54 -15.39
N GLU A 131 0.30 11.27 -14.44
CA GLU A 131 -1.11 11.62 -14.55
C GLU A 131 -1.31 13.14 -14.74
N LEU A 132 -0.63 13.95 -13.92
CA LEU A 132 -0.67 15.41 -14.03
C LEU A 132 -0.13 15.91 -15.38
N ALA A 133 0.94 15.30 -15.89
CA ALA A 133 1.51 15.66 -17.20
C ALA A 133 0.57 15.31 -18.37
N MET A 134 -0.28 14.30 -18.19
CA MET A 134 -1.25 13.86 -19.20
C MET A 134 -2.57 14.62 -19.14
N GLN A 135 -2.92 15.27 -18.02
CA GLN A 135 -4.11 16.11 -17.89
C GLN A 135 -4.05 17.28 -18.89
N GLY A 136 -4.82 17.19 -19.98
CA GLY A 136 -4.91 18.21 -21.03
C GLY A 136 -4.32 17.79 -22.39
N SER A 137 -3.65 16.64 -22.47
CA SER A 137 -3.19 16.09 -23.75
C SER A 137 -4.25 15.17 -24.36
N HIS A 138 -4.98 15.66 -25.36
CA HIS A 138 -5.93 14.84 -26.12
C HIS A 138 -5.26 13.81 -27.06
N THR A 139 -3.94 13.92 -27.24
CA THR A 139 -3.15 13.02 -28.08
C THR A 139 -2.25 12.16 -27.21
N ALA A 140 -2.83 11.26 -26.41
CA ALA A 140 -2.08 10.20 -25.76
C ALA A 140 -1.56 9.22 -26.83
N GLY A 141 -0.38 9.52 -27.38
CA GLY A 141 0.25 8.68 -28.40
C GLY A 141 0.72 7.33 -27.85
N PRO A 142 1.28 6.46 -28.71
CA PRO A 142 1.77 5.13 -28.34
C PRO A 142 2.75 5.12 -27.14
N LEU A 143 3.51 6.19 -26.94
CA LEU A 143 4.43 6.35 -25.81
C LEU A 143 3.71 6.39 -24.45
N ALA A 144 2.56 7.07 -24.37
CA ALA A 144 1.80 7.14 -23.12
C ALA A 144 1.29 5.75 -22.71
N PHE A 145 0.85 4.95 -23.69
CA PHE A 145 0.44 3.58 -23.46
C PHE A 145 1.58 2.70 -22.91
N ILE A 146 2.78 2.80 -23.50
CA ILE A 146 3.96 2.05 -23.03
C ILE A 146 4.32 2.45 -21.59
N LEU A 147 4.26 3.75 -21.26
CA LEU A 147 4.56 4.24 -19.92
C LEU A 147 3.54 3.78 -18.88
N ILE A 148 2.23 3.85 -19.20
CA ILE A 148 1.16 3.34 -18.33
C ILE A 148 1.36 1.84 -18.08
N LEU A 149 1.60 1.06 -19.14
CA LEU A 149 1.84 -0.37 -19.02
C LEU A 149 3.06 -0.67 -18.13
N GLY A 150 4.15 0.07 -18.33
CA GLY A 150 5.35 -0.04 -17.50
C GLY A 150 5.10 0.28 -16.02
N LEU A 151 4.33 1.33 -15.73
CA LEU A 151 3.94 1.72 -14.36
C LEU A 151 3.07 0.65 -13.70
N VAL A 152 2.07 0.12 -14.41
CA VAL A 152 1.19 -0.95 -13.92
C VAL A 152 1.99 -2.21 -13.60
N LEU A 153 2.86 -2.66 -14.52
CA LEU A 153 3.73 -3.82 -14.29
C LEU A 153 4.70 -3.57 -13.13
N GLY A 154 5.28 -2.37 -13.04
CA GLY A 154 6.14 -1.97 -11.93
C GLY A 154 5.44 -2.03 -10.58
N MET A 155 4.21 -1.54 -10.49
CA MET A 155 3.37 -1.64 -9.28
C MET A 155 3.08 -3.09 -8.91
N LEU A 156 2.65 -3.93 -9.87
CA LEU A 156 2.38 -5.35 -9.64
C LEU A 156 3.61 -6.09 -9.10
N VAL A 157 4.77 -5.90 -9.73
CA VAL A 157 6.03 -6.50 -9.28
C VAL A 157 6.38 -6.04 -7.87
N GLN A 158 6.25 -4.75 -7.59
CA GLN A 158 6.55 -4.19 -6.28
C GLN A 158 5.62 -4.74 -5.19
N ILE A 159 4.33 -4.87 -5.49
CA ILE A 159 3.33 -5.45 -4.62
C ILE A 159 3.64 -6.92 -4.29
N VAL A 160 3.90 -7.75 -5.30
CA VAL A 160 4.26 -9.16 -5.11
C VAL A 160 5.50 -9.27 -4.21
N MET A 161 6.48 -8.39 -4.39
CA MET A 161 7.68 -8.40 -3.56
C MET A 161 7.44 -7.93 -2.11
N ILE A 162 6.50 -7.01 -1.88
CA ILE A 162 6.06 -6.62 -0.53
C ILE A 162 5.33 -7.79 0.14
N LEU A 163 4.40 -8.44 -0.55
CA LEU A 163 3.67 -9.60 -0.03
C LEU A 163 4.63 -10.76 0.29
N HIS A 164 5.59 -11.04 -0.60
CA HIS A 164 6.61 -12.05 -0.37
C HIS A 164 7.50 -11.71 0.84
N LEU A 165 7.85 -10.43 1.04
CA LEU A 165 8.59 -10.00 2.23
C LEU A 165 7.79 -10.27 3.51
N ILE A 166 6.51 -9.91 3.54
CA ILE A 166 5.63 -10.14 4.70
C ILE A 166 5.51 -11.64 4.99
N HIS A 167 5.33 -12.46 3.94
CA HIS A 167 5.27 -13.92 4.07
C HIS A 167 6.57 -14.48 4.65
N ARG A 168 7.73 -14.05 4.14
CA ARG A 168 9.03 -14.53 4.65
C ARG A 168 9.26 -14.13 6.10
N VAL A 169 8.89 -12.91 6.49
CA VAL A 169 8.98 -12.46 7.90
C VAL A 169 8.03 -13.25 8.80
N ARG A 170 6.85 -13.63 8.31
CA ARG A 170 5.92 -14.51 9.03
C ARG A 170 6.52 -15.89 9.29
N ASP A 171 7.17 -16.49 8.29
CA ASP A 171 7.73 -17.84 8.42
C ASP A 171 8.90 -17.87 9.42
N GLU A 172 9.71 -16.81 9.48
CA GLU A 172 10.77 -16.63 10.49
C GLU A 172 10.23 -16.50 11.92
N LEU A 173 8.95 -16.16 12.09
CA LEU A 173 8.27 -16.10 13.39
C LEU A 173 7.64 -17.44 13.81
N ALA A 174 7.51 -18.38 12.87
CA ALA A 174 6.96 -19.70 13.14
C ALA A 174 8.05 -20.72 13.55
N MET A 175 9.32 -20.36 13.34
CA MET A 175 10.51 -21.10 13.80
C MET A 175 10.95 -20.61 15.18
#